data_AF-W4V3E7-F1
#
_entry.id   AF-W4V3E7-F1
#
_cell.length_a   1.000
_cell.length_b   1.000
_cell.length_c   1.000
_cell.angle_alpha   90.00
_cell.angle_beta   90.00
_cell.angle_gamma   90.00
#
_symmetry.space_group_name_H-M   'P 1'
#
loop_
_entity.id
_entity.type
_entity.pdbx_description
1 polymer ?
#
loop_
_entity_poly.entity_id
_entity_poly.type
_entity_poly.pdbx_seq_one_letter_code
_entity_poly.pdbx_strand_id
1 'polypeptide(L)'
;MKKKVALLTVVLSIAMIVFSGSMTAYAAHQCTKTVIIGDVNLDGSIDAIDLALLYNEVYYAVPFANPLQYIAADVNNDFSSTMYDYYLLRDYLLGEISSFPAGETYTVYYGDLDGDQSVTANDKSLLSNYLLGNINLTSRQYVAADVNGDGSVNAIDLAIITQYINGQIQHFPVCPQN
;
A
#
# COMPACT_ATOMS: atom_id res chain seq x y z
N MET A 1 -42.83 32.91 55.09
CA MET A 1 -42.96 32.67 53.63
C MET A 1 -41.83 31.75 53.17
N LYS A 2 -42.18 30.69 52.43
CA LYS A 2 -41.34 29.80 51.55
C LYS A 2 -40.35 28.87 52.29
N LYS A 3 -40.76 27.63 52.62
CA LYS A 3 -40.74 26.37 51.84
C LYS A 3 -39.37 25.66 51.83
N LYS A 4 -39.30 24.54 52.57
CA LYS A 4 -38.29 23.47 52.41
C LYS A 4 -38.42 22.88 50.99
N VAL A 5 -37.30 22.63 50.31
CA VAL A 5 -37.27 21.74 49.15
C VAL A 5 -36.09 20.79 49.33
N ALA A 6 -36.43 19.50 49.30
CA ALA A 6 -35.53 18.37 49.41
C ALA A 6 -34.59 18.30 48.20
N LEU A 7 -33.32 17.98 48.43
CA LEU A 7 -32.38 17.66 47.37
C LEU A 7 -32.67 16.23 46.90
N LEU A 8 -33.37 16.14 45.77
CA LEU A 8 -33.77 14.91 45.11
C LEU A 8 -32.54 14.26 44.44
N THR A 9 -32.27 13.01 44.82
CA THR A 9 -31.32 12.11 44.17
C THR A 9 -31.71 11.86 42.72
N VAL A 10 -30.81 12.14 41.78
CA VAL A 10 -30.90 11.64 40.40
C VAL A 10 -29.70 10.74 40.15
N VAL A 11 -29.91 9.44 40.34
CA VAL A 11 -29.03 8.40 39.80
C VAL A 11 -29.39 8.29 38.32
N LEU A 12 -28.60 8.90 37.46
CA LEU A 12 -28.74 8.73 36.01
C LEU A 12 -28.09 7.40 35.63
N SER A 13 -28.87 6.32 35.72
CA SER A 13 -28.52 5.01 35.19
C SER A 13 -28.51 5.08 33.66
N ILE A 14 -27.35 5.28 33.06
CA ILE A 14 -27.15 5.04 31.62
C ILE A 14 -27.03 3.53 31.46
N ALA A 15 -28.13 2.90 31.04
CA ALA A 15 -28.12 1.55 30.52
C ALA A 15 -27.24 1.54 29.25
N MET A 16 -26.02 1.01 29.35
CA MET A 16 -25.27 0.61 28.16
C MET A 16 -26.03 -0.55 27.53
N ILE A 17 -26.74 -0.25 26.44
CA ILE A 17 -27.24 -1.27 25.52
C ILE A 17 -26.00 -1.93 24.93
N VAL A 18 -25.72 -3.16 25.37
CA VAL A 18 -24.75 -4.04 24.73
C VAL A 18 -25.34 -4.38 23.37
N PHE A 19 -24.94 -3.66 22.33
CA PHE A 19 -25.23 -4.06 20.97
C PHE A 19 -24.31 -5.23 20.65
N SER A 20 -24.82 -6.45 20.85
CA SER A 20 -24.22 -7.68 20.33
C SER A 20 -24.45 -7.75 18.81
N GLY A 21 -23.90 -6.77 18.09
CA GLY A 21 -23.67 -6.89 16.67
C GLY A 21 -22.26 -7.44 16.52
N SER A 22 -22.12 -8.65 16.00
CA SER A 22 -20.88 -9.10 15.40
C SER A 22 -20.55 -8.14 14.26
N MET A 23 -19.90 -7.03 14.58
CA MET A 23 -19.07 -6.34 13.61
C MET A 23 -18.01 -7.36 13.26
N THR A 24 -18.20 -8.09 12.17
CA THR A 24 -17.05 -8.61 11.44
C THR A 24 -16.30 -7.37 10.99
N ALA A 25 -15.49 -6.81 11.88
CA ALA A 25 -14.35 -6.03 11.47
C ALA A 25 -13.60 -6.99 10.55
N TYR A 26 -13.70 -6.78 9.25
CA TYR A 26 -12.73 -7.35 8.33
C TYR A 26 -11.39 -6.89 8.89
N ALA A 27 -10.68 -7.79 9.57
CA ALA A 27 -9.35 -7.46 10.05
C ALA A 27 -8.57 -7.12 8.79
N ALA A 28 -8.26 -5.82 8.61
CA ALA A 28 -7.59 -5.34 7.42
C ALA A 28 -6.37 -6.23 7.17
N HIS A 29 -6.16 -6.63 5.92
CA HIS A 29 -5.04 -7.48 5.56
C HIS A 29 -3.73 -6.80 6.02
N GLN A 30 -3.04 -7.39 7.01
CA GLN A 30 -1.89 -6.75 7.68
C GLN A 30 -0.55 -6.95 6.94
N CYS A 31 -0.56 -7.60 5.78
CA CYS A 31 0.64 -7.79 4.98
C CYS A 31 0.86 -6.55 4.11
N THR A 32 1.63 -5.60 4.64
CA THR A 32 1.84 -4.32 3.96
C THR A 32 3.30 -3.95 3.86
N LYS A 33 3.65 -3.23 2.79
CA LYS A 33 4.96 -2.57 2.64
C LYS A 33 4.74 -1.07 2.39
N THR A 34 5.28 -0.24 3.28
CA THR A 34 5.31 1.22 3.09
C THR A 34 6.56 1.62 2.34
N VAL A 35 6.39 2.52 1.37
CA VAL A 35 7.44 3.12 0.54
C VAL A 35 7.40 4.63 0.76
N ILE A 36 8.56 5.25 0.99
CA ILE A 36 8.69 6.71 1.04
C ILE A 36 8.77 7.20 -0.41
N ILE A 37 7.90 8.14 -0.78
CA ILE A 37 7.91 8.74 -2.11
C ILE A 37 9.14 9.64 -2.24
N GLY A 38 9.90 9.46 -3.31
CA GLY A 38 11.17 10.14 -3.57
C GLY A 38 12.42 9.42 -3.05
N ASP A 39 12.29 8.43 -2.16
CA ASP A 39 13.39 7.57 -1.69
C ASP A 39 13.57 6.40 -2.67
N VAL A 40 14.17 6.71 -3.82
CA VAL A 40 14.30 5.78 -4.96
C VAL A 40 15.32 4.68 -4.65
N ASN A 41 16.31 4.92 -3.79
CA ASN A 41 17.29 3.91 -3.39
C ASN A 41 16.80 3.02 -2.22
N LEU A 42 15.69 3.39 -1.57
CA LEU A 42 15.03 2.70 -0.46
C LEU A 42 15.88 2.66 0.82
N ASP A 43 16.69 3.69 1.07
CA ASP A 43 17.57 3.79 2.24
C ASP A 43 16.94 4.55 3.42
N GLY A 44 15.76 5.13 3.22
CA GLY A 44 15.00 5.89 4.20
C GLY A 44 15.21 7.40 4.13
N SER A 45 16.03 7.89 3.20
CA SER A 45 16.30 9.31 2.98
C SER A 45 15.86 9.73 1.56
N ILE A 46 15.56 11.01 1.39
CA ILE A 46 15.33 11.60 0.06
C ILE A 46 16.49 12.56 -0.20
N ASP A 47 17.43 12.15 -1.05
CA ASP A 47 18.64 12.90 -1.33
C ASP A 47 19.10 12.81 -2.80
N ALA A 48 20.31 13.32 -3.07
CA ALA A 48 20.84 13.39 -4.43
C ALA A 48 21.11 12.02 -5.08
N ILE A 49 21.24 10.95 -4.28
CA ILE A 49 21.40 9.58 -4.78
C ILE A 49 20.10 9.12 -5.44
N ASP A 50 18.94 9.44 -4.86
CA ASP A 50 17.64 9.10 -5.43
C ASP A 50 17.43 9.77 -6.78
N LEU A 51 17.77 11.06 -6.86
CA LEU A 51 17.73 11.82 -8.10
C LEU A 51 18.63 11.23 -9.18
N ALA A 52 19.83 10.77 -8.81
CA ALA A 52 20.77 10.14 -9.72
C ALA A 52 20.27 8.77 -10.23
N LEU A 53 19.68 7.96 -9.35
CA LEU A 53 19.07 6.68 -9.74
C LEU A 53 17.88 6.89 -10.66
N LEU A 54 16.99 7.83 -10.34
CA LEU A 54 15.86 8.16 -11.18
C LEU A 54 16.33 8.63 -12.56
N TYR A 55 17.34 9.51 -12.62
CA TYR A 55 17.93 9.94 -13.88
C TYR A 55 18.47 8.77 -14.72
N ASN A 56 19.17 7.82 -14.08
CA ASN A 56 19.69 6.65 -14.78
C ASN A 56 18.58 5.78 -15.38
N GLU A 57 17.46 5.64 -14.68
CA GLU A 57 16.30 4.92 -15.18
C GLU A 57 15.65 5.67 -16.35
N VAL A 58 15.29 6.94 -16.17
CA VAL A 58 14.49 7.67 -17.18
C VAL A 58 15.30 8.15 -18.39
N TYR A 59 16.62 8.31 -18.25
CA TYR A 59 17.49 8.83 -19.33
C TYR A 59 18.33 7.74 -19.99
N TYR A 60 18.89 6.82 -19.20
CA TYR A 60 19.75 5.74 -19.70
C TYR A 60 19.02 4.39 -19.80
N ALA A 61 17.73 4.32 -19.46
CA ALA A 61 16.94 3.09 -19.46
C ALA A 61 17.58 1.95 -18.64
N VAL A 62 18.24 2.32 -17.53
CA VAL A 62 18.78 1.35 -16.58
C VAL A 62 17.65 0.96 -15.62
N PRO A 63 17.10 -0.28 -15.71
CA PRO A 63 15.96 -0.65 -14.89
C PRO A 63 16.36 -0.69 -13.41
N PHE A 64 15.40 -0.35 -12.56
CA PHE A 64 15.55 -0.53 -11.13
C PHE A 64 15.70 -2.01 -10.77
N ALA A 65 16.45 -2.28 -9.69
CA ALA A 65 16.69 -3.63 -9.21
C ALA A 65 15.54 -4.16 -8.34
N ASN A 66 14.76 -3.25 -7.75
CA ASN A 66 13.64 -3.57 -6.87
C ASN A 66 12.36 -2.88 -7.37
N PRO A 67 11.25 -3.61 -7.58
CA PRO A 67 9.98 -3.04 -8.02
C PRO A 67 9.44 -1.89 -7.13
N LEU A 68 9.77 -1.86 -5.83
CA LEU A 68 9.41 -0.76 -4.93
C LEU A 68 10.02 0.58 -5.35
N GLN A 69 11.15 0.58 -6.06
CA GLN A 69 11.80 1.80 -6.54
C GLN A 69 10.93 2.52 -7.58
N TYR A 70 10.17 1.79 -8.40
CA TYR A 70 9.21 2.41 -9.33
C TYR A 70 8.07 3.12 -8.59
N ILE A 71 7.68 2.62 -7.41
CA ILE A 71 6.68 3.29 -6.56
C ILE A 71 7.27 4.54 -5.94
N ALA A 72 8.50 4.47 -5.42
CA ALA A 72 9.18 5.62 -4.86
C ALA A 72 9.45 6.72 -5.91
N ALA A 73 9.76 6.32 -7.14
CA ALA A 73 10.05 7.20 -8.27
C ALA A 73 8.82 7.90 -8.85
N ASP A 74 7.62 7.34 -8.74
CA ASP A 74 6.36 7.92 -9.21
C ASP A 74 5.86 8.99 -8.22
N VAL A 75 6.55 10.14 -8.22
CA VAL A 75 6.32 11.22 -7.26
C VAL A 75 5.10 12.07 -7.59
N ASN A 76 4.51 11.90 -8.78
CA ASN A 76 3.28 12.59 -9.17
C ASN A 76 2.02 11.70 -9.20
N ASN A 77 2.17 10.39 -8.95
CA ASN A 77 1.09 9.40 -8.94
C ASN A 77 0.38 9.23 -10.29
N ASP A 78 1.14 9.27 -11.39
CA ASP A 78 0.65 9.01 -12.75
C ASP A 78 0.95 7.59 -13.26
N PHE A 79 1.52 6.75 -12.39
CA PHE A 79 1.90 5.35 -12.65
C PHE A 79 3.09 5.18 -13.61
N SER A 80 3.84 6.24 -13.91
CA SER A 80 5.03 6.19 -14.76
C SER A 80 6.21 6.88 -14.07
N SER A 81 7.39 6.27 -14.10
CA SER A 81 8.64 6.98 -13.75
C SER A 81 9.14 7.71 -15.00
N THR A 82 9.13 9.03 -14.97
CA THR A 82 9.49 9.85 -16.14
C THR A 82 10.45 10.99 -15.78
N MET A 83 10.89 11.73 -16.81
CA MET A 83 11.67 12.95 -16.60
C MET A 83 10.89 14.03 -15.82
N TYR A 84 9.55 13.95 -15.80
CA TYR A 84 8.75 14.87 -15.01
C TYR A 84 8.93 14.60 -13.51
N ASP A 85 8.97 13.33 -13.11
CA ASP A 85 9.27 12.89 -11.74
C ASP A 85 10.67 13.31 -11.30
N TYR A 86 11.64 13.17 -12.21
CA TYR A 86 13.00 13.67 -11.99
C TYR A 86 13.01 15.17 -11.65
N TYR A 87 12.23 15.99 -12.38
CA TYR A 87 12.16 17.42 -12.09
C TYR A 87 11.47 17.73 -10.76
N LEU A 88 10.41 17.00 -10.41
CA LEU A 88 9.76 17.15 -9.11
C LEU A 88 10.69 16.76 -7.96
N LEU A 89 11.42 15.64 -8.08
CA LEU A 89 12.42 15.22 -7.11
C LEU A 89 13.56 16.24 -6.98
N ARG A 90 14.05 16.79 -8.09
CA ARG A 90 15.04 17.88 -8.07
C ARG A 90 14.50 19.11 -7.33
N ASP A 91 13.29 19.55 -7.67
CA ASP A 91 12.68 20.74 -7.10
C ASP A 91 12.43 20.58 -5.59
N TYR A 92 12.12 19.36 -5.15
CA TYR A 92 12.05 19.01 -3.73
C TYR A 92 13.41 19.16 -3.04
N LEU A 93 14.47 18.61 -3.61
CA LEU A 93 15.83 18.70 -3.07
C LEU A 93 16.38 20.13 -3.04
N LEU A 94 15.91 20.99 -3.95
CA LEU A 94 16.24 22.42 -3.98
C LEU A 94 15.37 23.27 -3.04
N GLY A 95 14.31 22.70 -2.46
CA GLY A 95 13.36 23.41 -1.60
C GLY A 95 12.37 24.29 -2.36
N GLU A 96 12.26 24.12 -3.68
CA GLU A 96 11.27 24.82 -4.52
C GLU A 96 9.85 24.25 -4.29
N ILE A 97 9.76 22.96 -3.96
CA ILE A 97 8.55 22.33 -3.41
C ILE A 97 8.87 21.71 -2.05
N SER A 98 7.88 21.66 -1.17
CA SER A 98 8.01 21.06 0.18
C SER A 98 7.39 19.66 0.29
N SER A 99 6.65 19.23 -0.73
CA SER A 99 5.96 17.93 -0.77
C SER A 99 5.71 17.49 -2.21
N PHE A 100 5.70 16.18 -2.45
CA PHE A 100 5.34 15.62 -3.74
C PHE A 100 3.82 15.59 -3.96
N PRO A 101 3.33 15.71 -5.22
CA PRO A 101 1.93 15.53 -5.53
C PRO A 101 1.37 14.14 -5.15
N ALA A 102 2.20 13.09 -5.18
CA ALA A 102 1.84 11.74 -4.75
C ALA A 102 1.70 11.58 -3.22
N GLY A 103 2.09 12.58 -2.43
CA GLY A 103 2.15 12.51 -0.97
C GLY A 103 3.51 12.01 -0.45
N GLU A 104 3.59 11.72 0.84
CA GLU A 104 4.84 11.34 1.51
C GLU A 104 5.16 9.85 1.39
N THR A 105 4.14 9.00 1.44
CA THR A 105 4.31 7.54 1.44
C THR A 105 3.21 6.86 0.65
N TYR A 106 3.55 5.71 0.06
CA TYR A 106 2.59 4.76 -0.49
C TYR A 106 2.63 3.45 0.31
N THR A 107 1.46 2.87 0.58
CA THR A 107 1.36 1.56 1.25
C THR A 107 0.85 0.54 0.26
N VAL A 108 1.68 -0.46 -0.01
CA VAL A 108 1.29 -1.66 -0.77
C VAL A 108 0.61 -2.63 0.18
N TYR A 109 -0.54 -3.15 -0.24
CA TYR A 109 -1.21 -4.27 0.41
C TYR A 109 -0.95 -5.51 -0.45
N TYR A 110 -0.18 -6.47 0.05
CA TYR A 110 0.10 -7.67 -0.72
C TYR A 110 -1.18 -8.46 -0.98
N GLY A 111 -1.29 -9.07 -2.16
CA GLY A 111 -2.47 -9.79 -2.63
C GLY A 111 -3.66 -8.92 -3.09
N ASP A 112 -3.64 -7.60 -2.83
CA ASP A 112 -4.66 -6.64 -3.26
C ASP A 112 -4.18 -5.92 -4.53
N LEU A 113 -4.69 -6.36 -5.68
CA LEU A 113 -4.30 -5.87 -7.00
C LEU A 113 -5.28 -4.84 -7.54
N ASP A 114 -6.51 -4.75 -7.02
CA ASP A 114 -7.47 -3.72 -7.45
C ASP A 114 -7.51 -2.49 -6.52
N GLY A 115 -6.86 -2.56 -5.36
CA GLY A 115 -6.68 -1.47 -4.41
C GLY A 115 -7.87 -1.28 -3.47
N ASP A 116 -8.78 -2.25 -3.37
CA ASP A 116 -9.96 -2.18 -2.50
C ASP A 116 -9.69 -2.60 -1.04
N GLN A 117 -8.43 -2.91 -0.72
CA GLN A 117 -7.92 -3.35 0.60
C GLN A 117 -8.40 -4.74 1.02
N SER A 118 -8.94 -5.53 0.11
CA SER A 118 -9.36 -6.91 0.34
C SER A 118 -8.71 -7.85 -0.68
N VAL A 119 -8.19 -8.98 -0.21
CA VAL A 119 -7.72 -10.03 -1.13
C VAL A 119 -8.89 -10.91 -1.52
N THR A 120 -9.35 -10.79 -2.76
CA THR A 120 -10.57 -11.42 -3.28
C THR A 120 -10.35 -12.15 -4.60
N ALA A 121 -11.44 -12.72 -5.14
CA ALA A 121 -11.43 -13.34 -6.46
C ALA A 121 -11.16 -12.33 -7.60
N ASN A 122 -11.36 -11.03 -7.39
CA ASN A 122 -11.04 -10.00 -8.37
C ASN A 122 -9.52 -9.87 -8.55
N ASP A 123 -8.76 -9.87 -7.46
CA ASP A 123 -7.29 -9.83 -7.48
C ASP A 123 -6.71 -11.06 -8.16
N LYS A 124 -7.25 -12.23 -7.84
CA LYS A 124 -6.93 -13.48 -8.53
C LYS A 124 -7.20 -13.37 -10.04
N SER A 125 -8.30 -12.75 -10.43
CA SER A 125 -8.67 -12.57 -11.85
C SER A 125 -7.71 -11.61 -12.55
N LEU A 126 -7.34 -10.49 -11.92
CA LEU A 126 -6.32 -9.56 -12.42
C LEU A 126 -4.98 -10.27 -12.63
N LEU A 127 -4.49 -11.01 -11.63
CA LEU A 127 -3.26 -11.77 -11.74
C LEU A 127 -3.34 -12.84 -12.84
N SER A 128 -4.46 -13.56 -12.94
CA SER A 128 -4.65 -14.55 -14.01
C SER A 128 -4.62 -13.92 -15.40
N ASN A 129 -5.24 -12.74 -15.58
CA ASN A 129 -5.21 -12.02 -16.85
C ASN A 129 -3.81 -11.55 -17.21
N TYR A 130 -3.04 -11.09 -16.22
CA TYR A 130 -1.63 -10.74 -16.41
C TYR A 130 -0.81 -11.96 -16.87
N LEU A 131 -0.93 -13.10 -16.19
CA LEU A 131 -0.17 -14.31 -16.53
C LEU A 131 -0.56 -14.91 -17.90
N LEU A 132 -1.77 -14.62 -18.39
CA LEU A 132 -2.22 -14.96 -19.74
C LEU A 132 -1.76 -13.95 -20.81
N GLY A 133 -1.15 -12.84 -20.43
CA GLY A 133 -0.72 -11.77 -21.33
C GLY A 133 -1.85 -10.86 -21.81
N ASN A 134 -3.01 -10.87 -21.14
CA ASN A 134 -4.16 -10.05 -21.52
C ASN A 134 -4.04 -8.61 -21.04
N ILE A 135 -3.31 -8.38 -19.95
CA ILE A 135 -3.08 -7.06 -19.34
C ILE A 135 -1.62 -6.93 -18.89
N ASN A 136 -1.17 -5.70 -18.70
CA ASN A 136 0.04 -5.40 -17.93
C ASN A 136 -0.37 -4.92 -16.53
N LEU A 137 0.38 -5.31 -15.51
CA LEU A 137 0.25 -4.75 -14.17
C LEU A 137 0.98 -3.41 -14.08
N THR A 138 0.45 -2.48 -13.32
CA THR A 138 1.24 -1.33 -12.85
C THR A 138 2.31 -1.80 -11.86
N SER A 139 3.35 -1.00 -11.61
CA SER A 139 4.38 -1.35 -10.63
C SER A 139 3.82 -1.65 -9.24
N ARG A 140 2.75 -0.95 -8.85
CA ARG A 140 2.05 -1.17 -7.56
C ARG A 140 1.35 -2.52 -7.52
N GLN A 141 0.63 -2.85 -8.59
CA GLN A 141 -0.03 -4.15 -8.74
C GLN A 141 0.98 -5.29 -8.83
N TYR A 142 2.13 -5.05 -9.48
CA TYR A 142 3.20 -6.02 -9.57
C TYR A 142 3.78 -6.35 -8.19
N VAL A 143 4.10 -5.32 -7.39
CA VAL A 143 4.56 -5.53 -6.01
C VAL A 143 3.49 -6.21 -5.16
N ALA A 144 2.22 -5.79 -5.28
CA ALA A 144 1.13 -6.42 -4.54
C ALA A 144 0.97 -7.90 -4.92
N ALA A 145 1.17 -8.24 -6.19
CA ALA A 145 1.04 -9.61 -6.69
C ALA A 145 2.19 -10.55 -6.25
N ASP A 146 3.38 -10.03 -5.97
CA ASP A 146 4.54 -10.80 -5.48
C ASP A 146 4.37 -11.16 -3.99
N VAL A 147 3.47 -12.10 -3.73
CA VAL A 147 3.09 -12.51 -2.36
C VAL A 147 4.09 -13.49 -1.75
N ASN A 148 4.99 -14.06 -2.55
CA ASN A 148 6.09 -14.89 -2.04
C ASN A 148 7.39 -14.08 -1.79
N GLY A 149 7.51 -12.87 -2.35
CA GLY A 149 8.63 -11.96 -2.16
C GLY A 149 9.90 -12.36 -2.94
N ASP A 150 9.77 -13.15 -4.00
CA ASP A 150 10.91 -13.60 -4.80
C ASP A 150 11.30 -12.62 -5.93
N GLY A 151 10.55 -11.53 -6.09
CA GLY A 151 10.76 -10.49 -7.08
C GLY A 151 10.16 -10.81 -8.46
N SER A 152 9.47 -11.94 -8.62
CA SER A 152 8.88 -12.39 -9.89
C SER A 152 7.41 -12.76 -9.74
N VAL A 153 6.51 -11.98 -10.33
CA VAL A 153 5.08 -12.31 -10.36
C VAL A 153 4.80 -13.48 -11.32
N ASN A 154 4.44 -14.64 -10.77
CA ASN A 154 4.25 -15.85 -11.56
C ASN A 154 3.12 -16.77 -11.02
N ALA A 155 3.03 -18.00 -11.54
CA ALA A 155 1.99 -18.95 -11.16
C ALA A 155 2.05 -19.38 -9.68
N ILE A 156 3.21 -19.25 -9.02
CA ILE A 156 3.37 -19.51 -7.59
C ILE A 156 2.55 -18.48 -6.78
N ASP A 157 2.63 -17.20 -7.14
CA ASP A 157 1.83 -16.15 -6.49
C ASP A 157 0.34 -16.36 -6.67
N LEU A 158 -0.08 -16.73 -7.88
CA LEU A 158 -1.48 -17.05 -8.16
C LEU A 158 -1.99 -18.22 -7.28
N ALA A 159 -1.15 -19.23 -7.06
CA ALA A 159 -1.48 -20.34 -6.19
C ALA A 159 -1.58 -19.90 -4.72
N ILE A 160 -0.67 -19.05 -4.24
CA ILE A 160 -0.67 -18.52 -2.88
C ILE A 160 -1.89 -17.63 -2.63
N ILE A 161 -2.21 -16.70 -3.53
CA ILE A 161 -3.43 -15.88 -3.44
C ILE A 161 -4.68 -16.77 -3.43
N THR A 162 -4.71 -17.82 -4.26
CA THR A 162 -5.82 -18.78 -4.26
C THR A 162 -5.94 -19.52 -2.92
N GLN A 163 -4.83 -19.94 -2.31
CA GLN A 163 -4.84 -20.57 -0.99
C GLN A 163 -5.36 -19.62 0.10
N TYR A 164 -4.97 -18.35 0.03
CA TYR A 164 -5.45 -17.32 0.97
C TYR A 164 -6.96 -17.12 0.86
N ILE A 165 -7.49 -16.94 -0.36
CA ILE A 165 -8.92 -16.78 -0.61
C ILE A 165 -9.73 -18.00 -0.12
N ASN A 166 -9.16 -19.20 -0.26
CA ASN A 166 -9.79 -20.44 0.21
C ASN A 166 -9.62 -20.69 1.73
N GLY A 167 -8.95 -19.79 2.46
CA GLY A 167 -8.68 -19.93 3.90
C GLY A 167 -7.70 -21.04 4.26
N GLN A 168 -6.89 -21.51 3.29
CA GLN A 168 -5.90 -22.56 3.50
C GLN A 168 -4.62 -22.03 4.16
N ILE A 169 -4.33 -20.75 3.94
CA ILE A 169 -3.29 -19.99 4.63
C ILE A 169 -3.92 -18.72 5.22
N GLN A 170 -3.35 -18.23 6.32
CA GLN A 170 -3.79 -16.97 6.94
C GLN A 170 -2.83 -15.81 6.64
N HIS A 171 -1.62 -16.10 6.18
CA HIS A 171 -0.55 -15.14 5.93
C HIS A 171 0.20 -15.49 4.65
N PHE A 172 0.64 -14.46 3.93
CA PHE A 172 1.50 -14.64 2.77
C PHE A 172 2.96 -14.90 3.17
N PRO A 173 3.72 -15.68 2.37
CA PRO A 173 5.12 -15.94 2.67
C PRO A 173 6.01 -14.70 2.76
N VAL A 174 5.68 -13.61 2.06
CA VAL A 174 6.41 -12.32 2.16
C VAL A 174 6.25 -11.64 3.54
N CYS A 175 5.27 -12.06 4.34
CA CYS A 175 4.95 -11.51 5.65
C CYS A 175 4.50 -12.61 6.63
N PRO A 176 5.39 -13.56 6.96
CA PRO A 176 5.06 -14.64 7.87
C PRO A 176 4.77 -14.05 9.26
N GLN A 177 3.62 -14.39 9.86
CA GLN A 177 3.42 -14.15 11.29
C GLN A 177 4.22 -15.19 12.07
N ASN A 178 4.98 -14.73 13.06
CA ASN A 178 5.64 -15.59 14.04
C ASN A 178 4.62 -16.21 15.01
#